data_AF-A0A5N1GNI1-F1
#
_entry.id   AF-A0A5N1GNI1-F1
#
_cell.length_a   1.000
_cell.length_b   1.000
_cell.length_c   1.000
_cell.angle_alpha   90.00
_cell.angle_beta   90.00
_cell.angle_gamma   90.00
#
_symmetry.space_group_name_H-M   'P 1'
#
loop_
_entity.id
_entity.type
_entity.pdbx_description
1 polymer ?
#
loop_
_entity_poly.entity_id
_entity_poly.type
_entity_poly.pdbx_seq_one_letter_code
_entity_poly.pdbx_strand_id
1 'polypeptide(L)'
;MKEKQNTVREDMLRSLGVAFAYSALMLVGAFIYVIAYLLVKAWLVGDFSMDQALSDTIDSGWPYLIACGLSFLLLSYLHRKWPIVWRREEAPQMTGGRFLQLLAVFMMGQLIFSGLAYLGEGLANALGYTILPEVEMASAGSQTVSMFLYAGFVGPILEEIAFRGTILPYLVKHGRLFAMTVSAFFFGLMHLNVIQSPFAFLIGLVLAYVSLTYGLLWAVVLHIVNNFVFGDLMIYLLSPLPMSLQEGINNLISVGFFLAGAWVLYQHRESIKAYIKTYRTEPGTYRQAIVFWPVLIYCALALYQMISSLQAL
;
A
#
# COMPACT_ATOMS: atom_id res chain seq x y z
N MET A 1 -9.01 -13.62 -35.25
CA MET A 1 -8.32 -12.32 -35.16
C MET A 1 -7.30 -12.40 -34.04
N LYS A 2 -6.00 -12.19 -34.30
CA LYS A 2 -5.01 -12.05 -33.22
C LYS A 2 -5.30 -10.72 -32.51
N GLU A 3 -5.60 -10.75 -31.22
CA GLU A 3 -5.73 -9.53 -30.42
C GLU A 3 -4.45 -8.70 -30.57
N LYS A 4 -4.60 -7.43 -30.95
CA LYS A 4 -3.48 -6.49 -31.01
C LYS A 4 -2.94 -6.35 -29.58
N GLN A 5 -1.69 -6.76 -29.37
CA GLN A 5 -1.04 -6.56 -28.08
C GLN A 5 -0.87 -5.06 -27.84
N ASN A 6 -1.43 -4.58 -26.72
CA ASN A 6 -1.29 -3.19 -26.31
C ASN A 6 0.19 -2.80 -26.19
N THR A 7 0.48 -1.53 -26.47
CA THR A 7 1.77 -0.90 -26.23
C THR A 7 2.00 -0.62 -24.74
N VAL A 8 3.26 -0.37 -24.36
CA VAL A 8 3.61 0.03 -22.99
C VAL A 8 2.77 1.22 -22.52
N ARG A 9 2.61 2.26 -23.36
CA ARG A 9 1.84 3.46 -23.01
C ARG A 9 0.35 3.19 -22.80
N GLU A 10 -0.25 2.32 -23.61
CA GLU A 10 -1.67 1.95 -23.46
C GLU A 10 -1.91 1.22 -22.14
N ASP A 11 -1.04 0.28 -21.75
CA ASP A 11 -1.19 -0.40 -20.46
C ASP A 11 -0.77 0.46 -19.28
N MET A 12 0.17 1.39 -19.45
CA MET A 12 0.46 2.43 -18.46
C MET A 12 -0.76 3.32 -18.23
N LEU A 13 -1.48 3.72 -19.29
CA LEU A 13 -2.69 4.53 -19.18
C LEU A 13 -3.80 3.77 -18.46
N ARG A 14 -3.99 2.47 -18.76
CA ARG A 14 -4.95 1.61 -18.04
C ARG A 14 -4.56 1.46 -16.57
N SER A 15 -3.29 1.24 -16.29
CA SER A 15 -2.77 1.09 -14.93
C SER A 15 -2.98 2.37 -14.12
N LEU A 16 -2.69 3.51 -14.73
CA LEU A 16 -2.94 4.82 -14.14
C LEU A 16 -4.43 5.06 -13.91
N GLY A 17 -5.28 4.69 -14.86
CA GLY A 17 -6.73 4.79 -14.71
C GLY A 17 -7.26 3.99 -13.52
N VAL A 18 -6.74 2.78 -13.28
CA VAL A 18 -7.10 1.97 -12.11
C VAL A 18 -6.60 2.62 -10.81
N ALA A 19 -5.32 3.03 -10.75
CA ALA A 19 -4.75 3.67 -9.57
C ALA A 19 -5.48 4.97 -9.21
N PHE A 20 -5.72 5.83 -10.21
CA PHE A 20 -6.45 7.08 -10.03
C PHE A 20 -7.91 6.84 -9.62
N ALA A 21 -8.61 5.91 -10.29
CA ALA A 21 -10.00 5.62 -9.95
C ALA A 21 -10.12 5.04 -8.53
N TYR A 22 -9.19 4.17 -8.12
CA TYR A 22 -9.12 3.67 -6.74
C TYR A 22 -8.98 4.83 -5.75
N SER A 23 -7.97 5.70 -5.92
CA SER A 23 -7.77 6.88 -5.05
C SER A 23 -8.97 7.84 -5.06
N ALA A 24 -9.58 8.08 -6.22
CA ALA A 24 -10.75 8.94 -6.35
C ALA A 24 -11.96 8.36 -5.61
N LEU A 25 -12.15 7.05 -5.65
CA LEU A 25 -13.22 6.37 -4.91
C LEU A 25 -12.99 6.39 -3.39
N MET A 26 -11.73 6.37 -2.93
CA MET A 26 -11.38 6.65 -1.53
C MET A 26 -11.89 8.02 -1.08
N LEU A 27 -11.63 9.05 -1.89
CA LEU A 27 -12.10 10.41 -1.62
C LEU A 27 -13.64 10.53 -1.68
N VAL A 28 -14.27 9.93 -2.69
CA VAL A 28 -15.74 9.94 -2.84
C VAL A 28 -16.43 9.24 -1.67
N GLY A 29 -15.93 8.09 -1.22
CA GLY A 29 -16.48 7.38 -0.07
C GLY A 29 -16.39 8.20 1.21
N ALA A 30 -15.27 8.91 1.41
CA ALA A 30 -15.14 9.84 2.52
C ALA A 30 -16.14 10.99 2.46
N PHE A 31 -16.30 11.64 1.30
CA PHE A 31 -17.31 12.69 1.13
C PHE A 31 -18.74 12.21 1.38
N ILE A 32 -19.11 11.02 0.85
CA ILE A 32 -20.43 10.42 1.09
C ILE A 32 -20.67 10.22 2.58
N TYR A 33 -19.68 9.67 3.30
CA TYR A 33 -19.81 9.42 4.73
C TYR A 33 -19.95 10.73 5.52
N VAL A 34 -19.09 11.71 5.26
CA VAL A 34 -19.14 13.01 5.96
C VAL A 34 -20.50 13.67 5.76
N ILE A 35 -21.01 13.72 4.53
CA ILE A 35 -22.34 14.29 4.25
C ILE A 35 -23.43 13.52 5.00
N ALA A 36 -23.42 12.18 4.94
CA ALA A 36 -24.41 11.36 5.63
C ALA A 36 -24.35 11.56 7.16
N TYR A 37 -23.15 11.62 7.73
CA TYR A 37 -22.93 11.85 9.16
C TYR A 37 -23.48 13.21 9.60
N LEU A 38 -23.17 14.26 8.85
CA LEU A 38 -23.66 15.62 9.12
C LEU A 38 -25.19 15.71 9.06
N LEU A 39 -25.81 15.08 8.07
CA LEU A 39 -27.28 15.05 7.94
C LEU A 39 -27.94 14.31 9.11
N VAL A 40 -27.38 13.19 9.53
CA VAL A 40 -27.89 12.43 10.68
C VAL A 40 -27.71 13.21 11.99
N LYS A 41 -26.55 13.83 12.23
CA LYS A 41 -26.33 14.67 13.42
C LYS A 41 -27.27 15.88 13.44
N ALA A 42 -27.43 16.57 12.31
CA ALA A 42 -28.36 17.69 12.20
C ALA A 42 -29.80 17.26 12.54
N TRP A 43 -30.21 16.07 12.10
CA TRP A 43 -31.55 15.56 12.36
C TRP A 43 -31.75 15.13 13.83
N LEU A 44 -30.75 14.51 14.46
CA LEU A 44 -30.86 13.98 15.83
C LEU A 44 -30.61 15.01 16.92
N VAL A 45 -29.60 15.87 16.74
CA VAL A 45 -29.08 16.79 17.78
C VAL A 45 -29.48 18.24 17.48
N GLY A 46 -29.73 18.58 16.22
CA GLY A 46 -29.98 19.95 15.79
C GLY A 46 -28.69 20.74 15.70
N ASP A 47 -28.26 21.33 16.81
CA ASP A 47 -27.05 22.16 16.88
C ASP A 47 -25.82 21.32 17.28
N PHE A 48 -24.76 21.38 16.48
CA PHE A 48 -23.53 20.63 16.72
C PHE A 48 -22.30 21.37 16.18
N SER A 49 -21.15 21.13 16.81
CA SER A 49 -19.87 21.62 16.32
C SER A 49 -19.45 20.87 15.04
N MET A 50 -19.24 21.64 13.96
CA MET A 50 -18.73 21.11 12.69
C MET A 50 -17.34 20.47 12.87
N ASP A 51 -16.48 21.10 13.66
CA ASP A 51 -15.12 20.60 13.91
C ASP A 51 -15.15 19.26 14.64
N GLN A 52 -16.01 19.13 15.65
CA GLN A 52 -16.21 17.84 16.33
C GLN A 52 -16.77 16.80 15.37
N ALA A 53 -17.73 17.17 14.53
CA ALA A 53 -18.31 16.25 13.57
C ALA A 53 -17.28 15.77 12.53
N LEU A 54 -16.38 16.65 12.09
CA LEU A 54 -15.27 16.28 11.21
C LEU A 54 -14.27 15.36 11.92
N SER A 55 -13.91 15.66 13.17
CA SER A 55 -13.05 14.77 13.99
C SER A 55 -13.67 13.37 14.13
N ASP A 56 -14.95 13.28 14.50
CA ASP A 56 -15.68 12.02 14.65
C ASP A 56 -15.63 11.18 13.35
N THR A 57 -15.61 11.84 12.18
CA THR A 57 -15.55 11.16 10.88
C THR A 57 -14.15 10.68 10.49
N ILE A 58 -13.10 11.40 10.90
CA ILE A 58 -11.71 11.07 10.57
C ILE A 58 -11.24 9.84 11.33
N ASP A 59 -11.65 9.68 12.59
CA ASP A 59 -11.26 8.54 13.44
C ASP A 59 -12.02 7.23 13.10
N SER A 60 -13.01 7.34 12.22
CA SER A 60 -13.89 6.24 11.83
C SER A 60 -13.37 5.51 10.60
N GLY A 61 -13.43 4.18 10.60
CA GLY A 61 -13.15 3.37 9.40
C GLY A 61 -14.27 3.37 8.36
N TRP A 62 -15.46 3.90 8.66
CA TRP A 62 -16.63 3.83 7.77
C TRP A 62 -16.45 4.57 6.43
N PRO A 63 -15.88 5.79 6.36
CA PRO A 63 -15.45 6.43 5.12
C PRO A 63 -14.73 5.47 4.16
N TYR A 64 -13.73 4.77 4.70
CA TYR A 64 -12.84 3.90 3.96
C TYR A 64 -13.53 2.59 3.56
N LEU A 65 -14.41 2.04 4.40
CA LEU A 65 -15.21 0.86 4.05
C LEU A 65 -16.21 1.14 2.94
N ILE A 66 -16.89 2.31 2.96
CA ILE A 66 -17.78 2.74 1.88
C ILE A 66 -17.00 2.89 0.59
N ALA A 67 -15.84 3.55 0.65
CA ALA A 67 -14.95 3.67 -0.50
C ALA A 67 -14.50 2.31 -1.04
N CYS A 68 -14.10 1.38 -0.17
CA CYS A 68 -13.72 0.02 -0.56
C CYS A 68 -14.88 -0.70 -1.27
N GLY A 69 -16.12 -0.50 -0.81
CA GLY A 69 -17.31 -1.01 -1.49
C GLY A 69 -17.47 -0.46 -2.91
N LEU A 70 -17.31 0.85 -3.09
CA LEU A 70 -17.35 1.47 -4.41
C LEU A 70 -16.21 0.98 -5.32
N SER A 71 -15.00 0.89 -4.78
CA SER A 71 -13.82 0.35 -5.47
C SER A 71 -14.02 -1.11 -5.88
N PHE A 72 -14.65 -1.91 -5.02
CA PHE A 72 -15.00 -3.30 -5.34
C PHE A 72 -15.97 -3.39 -6.51
N LEU A 73 -16.99 -2.52 -6.57
CA LEU A 73 -17.94 -2.47 -7.68
C LEU A 73 -17.25 -2.10 -8.99
N LEU A 74 -16.37 -1.10 -8.97
CA LEU A 74 -15.56 -0.72 -10.13
C LEU A 74 -14.69 -1.89 -10.60
N LEU A 75 -13.93 -2.51 -9.70
CA LEU A 75 -13.04 -3.62 -10.04
C LEU A 75 -13.83 -4.83 -10.56
N SER A 76 -14.99 -5.12 -9.97
CA SER A 76 -15.90 -6.17 -10.46
C SER A 76 -16.40 -5.86 -11.88
N TYR A 77 -16.74 -4.60 -12.18
CA TYR A 77 -17.12 -4.19 -13.52
C TYR A 77 -15.97 -4.35 -14.54
N LEU A 78 -14.75 -3.95 -14.15
CA LEU A 78 -13.56 -4.11 -15.00
C LEU A 78 -13.25 -5.58 -15.29
N HIS A 79 -13.43 -6.45 -14.30
CA HIS A 79 -13.14 -7.89 -14.38
C HIS A 79 -14.33 -8.77 -14.81
N ARG A 80 -15.46 -8.17 -15.20
CA ARG A 80 -16.68 -8.91 -15.62
C ARG A 80 -16.48 -9.92 -16.75
N LYS A 81 -15.49 -9.66 -17.63
CA LYS A 81 -15.14 -10.54 -18.76
C LYS A 81 -13.85 -11.33 -18.53
N TRP A 82 -13.00 -10.85 -17.62
CA TRP A 82 -11.65 -11.35 -17.40
C TRP A 82 -11.44 -11.48 -15.88
N PRO A 83 -11.85 -12.60 -15.28
CA PRO A 83 -11.82 -12.77 -13.84
C PRO A 83 -10.40 -12.70 -13.29
N ILE A 84 -10.28 -12.21 -12.05
CA ILE A 84 -9.01 -12.13 -11.35
C ILE A 84 -8.50 -13.55 -11.06
N VAL A 85 -7.23 -13.80 -11.40
CA VAL A 85 -6.59 -15.08 -11.15
C VAL A 85 -5.99 -15.08 -9.75
N TRP A 86 -6.70 -15.68 -8.80
CA TRP A 86 -6.30 -15.76 -7.39
C TRP A 86 -5.11 -16.68 -7.14
N ARG A 87 -5.10 -17.82 -7.83
CA ARG A 87 -4.04 -18.84 -7.78
C ARG A 87 -3.78 -19.32 -9.19
N ARG A 88 -2.50 -19.40 -9.57
CA ARG A 88 -2.09 -20.00 -10.85
C ARG A 88 -1.88 -21.49 -10.62
N GLU A 89 -2.37 -22.33 -11.53
CA GLU A 89 -2.22 -23.79 -11.41
C GLU A 89 -0.75 -24.21 -11.38
N GLU A 90 0.10 -23.54 -12.17
CA GLU A 90 1.53 -23.80 -12.21
C GLU A 90 2.34 -23.12 -11.08
N ALA A 91 1.69 -22.35 -10.20
CA ALA A 91 2.42 -21.71 -9.11
C ALA A 91 2.93 -22.77 -8.11
N PRO A 92 4.21 -22.72 -7.70
CA PRO A 92 4.71 -23.56 -6.63
C PRO A 92 3.87 -23.38 -5.37
N GLN A 93 3.67 -24.47 -4.62
CA GLN A 93 2.99 -24.39 -3.34
C GLN A 93 3.80 -23.53 -2.36
N MET A 94 3.11 -22.66 -1.63
CA MET A 94 3.69 -21.91 -0.53
C MET A 94 3.90 -22.87 0.65
N THR A 95 5.12 -22.91 1.18
CA THR A 95 5.45 -23.63 2.40
C THR A 95 5.57 -22.66 3.57
N GLY A 96 5.36 -23.13 4.80
CA GLY A 96 5.53 -22.28 5.99
C GLY A 96 6.91 -21.64 6.07
N GLY A 97 7.98 -22.38 5.75
CA GLY A 97 9.34 -21.84 5.72
C GLY A 97 9.53 -20.71 4.70
N ARG A 98 9.00 -20.87 3.48
CA ARG A 98 9.05 -19.81 2.45
C ARG A 98 8.22 -18.60 2.87
N PHE A 99 7.06 -18.83 3.45
CA PHE A 99 6.22 -17.76 3.98
C PHE A 99 6.95 -16.96 5.06
N LEU A 100 7.59 -17.62 6.02
CA LEU A 100 8.36 -16.95 7.08
C LEU A 100 9.57 -16.18 6.54
N GLN A 101 10.27 -16.70 5.53
CA GLN A 101 11.35 -15.97 4.85
C GLN A 101 10.83 -14.71 4.15
N LEU A 102 9.72 -14.82 3.42
CA LEU A 102 9.07 -13.69 2.76
C LEU A 102 8.55 -12.66 3.77
N LEU A 103 7.96 -13.12 4.88
CA LEU A 103 7.53 -12.28 5.99
C LEU A 103 8.71 -11.55 6.61
N ALA A 104 9.85 -12.21 6.81
CA ALA A 104 11.04 -11.55 7.33
C ALA A 104 11.56 -10.45 6.40
N VAL A 105 11.59 -10.70 5.08
CA VAL A 105 11.98 -9.68 4.09
C VAL A 105 10.95 -8.54 4.02
N PHE A 106 9.66 -8.84 4.17
CA PHE A 106 8.61 -7.83 4.22
C PHE A 106 8.77 -6.95 5.48
N MET A 107 8.87 -7.58 6.65
CA MET A 107 8.94 -6.91 7.96
C MET A 107 10.27 -6.19 8.19
N MET A 108 11.34 -6.56 7.48
CA MET A 108 12.57 -5.76 7.42
C MET A 108 12.30 -4.30 7.01
N GLY A 109 11.24 -4.07 6.23
CA GLY A 109 10.79 -2.73 5.87
C GLY A 109 10.42 -1.85 7.07
N GLN A 110 10.02 -2.42 8.20
CA GLN A 110 9.61 -1.64 9.39
C GLN A 110 10.78 -0.84 9.97
N LEU A 111 11.95 -1.47 10.13
CA LEU A 111 13.14 -0.74 10.60
C LEU A 111 13.64 0.27 9.56
N ILE A 112 13.47 -0.04 8.27
CA ILE A 112 13.77 0.91 7.18
C ILE A 112 12.82 2.12 7.27
N PHE A 113 11.53 1.90 7.51
CA PHE A 113 10.54 2.96 7.71
C PHE A 113 10.93 3.86 8.89
N SER A 114 11.27 3.29 10.06
CA SER A 114 11.70 4.08 11.22
C SER A 114 12.97 4.90 10.93
N GLY A 115 13.94 4.31 10.22
CA GLY A 115 15.15 5.02 9.80
C GLY A 115 14.86 6.15 8.81
N LEU A 116 13.98 5.92 7.83
CA LEU A 116 13.54 6.92 6.87
C LEU A 116 12.73 8.04 7.55
N ALA A 117 11.89 7.72 8.53
CA ALA A 117 11.15 8.69 9.32
C ALA A 117 12.09 9.61 10.09
N TYR A 118 13.10 9.05 10.78
CA TYR A 118 14.08 9.84 11.52
C TYR A 118 14.90 10.77 10.60
N LEU A 119 15.40 10.23 9.48
CA LEU A 119 16.14 11.04 8.49
C LEU A 119 15.25 12.09 7.83
N GLY A 120 14.01 11.73 7.50
CA GLY A 120 13.02 12.60 6.91
C GLY A 120 12.66 13.77 7.82
N GLU A 121 12.50 13.52 9.12
CA GLU A 121 12.19 14.56 10.10
C GLU A 121 13.36 15.53 10.27
N GLY A 122 14.60 15.04 10.27
CA GLY A 122 15.78 15.90 10.26
C GLY A 122 15.85 16.82 9.03
N LEU A 123 15.50 16.30 7.85
CA LEU A 123 15.48 17.07 6.61
C LEU A 123 14.31 18.07 6.56
N ALA A 124 13.12 17.66 7.01
CA ALA A 124 11.93 18.51 7.08
C ALA A 124 12.19 19.69 8.03
N ASN A 125 12.74 19.43 9.21
CA ASN A 125 13.05 20.47 10.19
C ASN A 125 14.05 21.51 9.64
N ALA A 126 15.04 21.06 8.86
CA ALA A 126 15.97 21.97 8.19
C ALA A 126 15.30 22.89 7.15
N LEU A 127 14.11 22.52 6.67
CA LEU A 127 13.31 23.30 5.72
C LEU A 127 12.16 24.08 6.39
N GLY A 128 12.03 24.03 7.73
CA GLY A 128 10.97 24.70 8.48
C GLY A 128 9.65 23.93 8.58
N TYR A 129 9.69 22.60 8.40
CA TYR A 129 8.51 21.72 8.48
C TYR A 129 8.74 20.56 9.46
N THR A 130 7.67 19.90 9.89
CA THR A 130 7.69 18.61 10.57
C THR A 130 6.83 17.59 9.83
N ILE A 131 7.28 16.33 9.85
CA ILE A 131 6.56 15.18 9.29
C ILE A 131 6.05 14.24 10.39
N LEU A 132 6.22 14.60 11.68
CA LEU A 132 5.75 13.77 12.80
C LEU A 132 4.26 13.39 12.69
N PRO A 133 3.33 14.29 12.32
CA PRO A 133 1.93 13.90 12.13
C PRO A 133 1.75 12.84 11.03
N GLU A 134 2.53 12.92 9.95
CA GLU A 134 2.49 11.92 8.87
C GLU A 134 3.02 10.56 9.33
N VAL A 135 4.04 10.54 10.20
CA VAL A 135 4.60 9.33 10.79
C VAL A 135 3.60 8.71 11.78
N GLU A 136 2.96 9.53 12.61
CA GLU A 136 1.93 9.09 13.56
C GLU A 136 0.74 8.46 12.83
N MET A 137 0.19 9.13 11.81
CA MET A 137 -0.90 8.56 11.00
C MET A 137 -0.54 7.25 10.32
N ALA A 138 0.71 7.11 9.84
CA ALA A 138 1.16 5.91 9.15
C ALA A 138 1.46 4.73 10.08
N SER A 139 1.63 4.96 11.38
CA SER A 139 2.00 3.95 12.38
C SER A 139 0.96 3.75 13.49
N ALA A 140 -0.09 4.56 13.52
CA ALA A 140 -1.19 4.44 14.47
C ALA A 140 -1.95 3.12 14.28
N GLY A 141 -2.22 2.44 15.39
CA GLY A 141 -3.14 1.30 15.43
C GLY A 141 -4.60 1.75 15.35
N SER A 142 -5.47 0.84 14.91
CA SER A 142 -6.90 1.12 14.77
C SER A 142 -7.58 1.41 16.10
N GLN A 143 -8.20 2.60 16.22
CA GLN A 143 -8.92 3.03 17.43
C GLN A 143 -10.40 2.60 17.45
N THR A 144 -10.97 2.27 16.28
CA THR A 144 -12.37 1.87 16.14
C THR A 144 -12.47 0.50 15.49
N VAL A 145 -13.55 -0.24 15.77
CA VAL A 145 -13.82 -1.54 15.14
C VAL A 145 -13.94 -1.40 13.61
N SER A 146 -14.53 -0.30 13.13
CA SER A 146 -14.61 -0.04 11.69
C SER A 146 -13.24 0.22 11.08
N MET A 147 -12.35 0.94 11.76
CA MET A 147 -10.97 1.16 11.30
C MET A 147 -10.20 -0.15 11.29
N PHE A 148 -10.34 -0.97 12.33
CA PHE A 148 -9.73 -2.30 12.43
C PHE A 148 -10.14 -3.21 11.26
N LEU A 149 -11.44 -3.25 10.94
CA LEU A 149 -11.93 -4.03 9.80
C LEU A 149 -11.37 -3.52 8.46
N TYR A 150 -11.25 -2.20 8.31
CA TYR A 150 -10.66 -1.60 7.12
C TYR A 150 -9.15 -1.85 7.03
N ALA A 151 -8.37 -1.30 7.96
CA ALA A 151 -6.92 -1.28 7.93
C ALA A 151 -6.31 -2.68 8.01
N GLY A 152 -6.90 -3.57 8.83
CA GLY A 152 -6.41 -4.93 9.01
C GLY A 152 -6.77 -5.90 7.88
N PHE A 153 -7.91 -5.71 7.21
CA PHE A 153 -8.46 -6.71 6.28
C PHE A 153 -8.94 -6.13 4.95
N VAL A 154 -9.98 -5.29 4.97
CA VAL A 154 -10.68 -4.89 3.73
C VAL A 154 -9.77 -4.06 2.83
N GLY A 155 -9.03 -3.11 3.39
CA GLY A 155 -8.04 -2.29 2.68
C GLY A 155 -6.98 -3.16 1.98
N PRO A 156 -6.20 -3.97 2.73
CA PRO A 156 -5.20 -4.87 2.14
C PRO A 156 -5.74 -5.77 1.02
N ILE A 157 -6.96 -6.33 1.18
CA ILE A 157 -7.57 -7.17 0.14
C ILE A 157 -7.83 -6.36 -1.13
N LEU A 158 -8.46 -5.19 -1.00
CA LEU A 158 -8.85 -4.36 -2.15
C LEU A 158 -7.62 -3.77 -2.85
N GLU A 159 -6.62 -3.36 -2.09
CA GLU A 159 -5.35 -2.89 -2.61
C GLU A 159 -4.64 -3.98 -3.42
N GLU A 160 -4.54 -5.20 -2.88
CA GLU A 160 -3.93 -6.30 -3.64
C GLU A 160 -4.73 -6.64 -4.91
N ILE A 161 -6.06 -6.59 -4.86
CA ILE A 161 -6.87 -6.77 -6.07
C ILE A 161 -6.54 -5.68 -7.11
N ALA A 162 -6.54 -4.41 -6.73
CA ALA A 162 -6.28 -3.31 -7.66
C ALA A 162 -4.84 -3.36 -8.22
N PHE A 163 -3.84 -3.50 -7.36
CA PHE A 163 -2.44 -3.37 -7.76
C PHE A 163 -1.86 -4.69 -8.30
N ARG A 164 -2.16 -5.82 -7.67
CA ARG A 164 -1.59 -7.14 -8.02
C ARG A 164 -2.54 -7.98 -8.86
N GLY A 165 -3.85 -7.82 -8.69
CA GLY A 165 -4.89 -8.47 -9.47
C GLY A 165 -5.23 -7.78 -10.80
N THR A 166 -5.03 -6.46 -10.90
CA THR A 166 -5.39 -5.68 -12.11
C THR A 166 -4.18 -5.00 -12.78
N ILE A 167 -3.48 -4.12 -12.07
CA ILE A 167 -2.36 -3.34 -12.65
C ILE A 167 -1.18 -4.25 -13.05
N LEU A 168 -0.75 -5.12 -12.15
CA LEU A 168 0.41 -5.99 -12.40
C LEU A 168 0.23 -6.90 -13.63
N PRO A 169 -0.93 -7.56 -13.86
CA PRO A 169 -1.20 -8.28 -15.10
C PRO A 169 -1.18 -7.44 -16.38
N TYR A 170 -1.59 -6.16 -16.34
CA TYR A 170 -1.47 -5.29 -17.50
C TYR A 170 -0.01 -5.07 -17.90
N LEU A 171 0.89 -5.04 -16.92
CA LEU A 171 2.28 -4.67 -17.12
C LEU A 171 3.22 -5.88 -17.34
N VAL A 172 2.87 -7.07 -16.83
CA VAL A 172 3.77 -8.25 -16.85
C VAL A 172 4.21 -8.66 -18.25
N LYS A 173 3.38 -8.43 -19.26
CA LYS A 173 3.68 -8.70 -20.67
C LYS A 173 4.76 -7.78 -21.26
N HIS A 174 5.09 -6.68 -20.60
CA HIS A 174 6.15 -5.73 -20.98
C HIS A 174 7.46 -5.97 -20.23
N GLY A 175 7.49 -6.98 -19.35
CA GLY A 175 8.64 -7.32 -18.52
C GLY A 175 8.24 -7.53 -17.08
N ARG A 176 8.69 -8.63 -16.50
CA ARG A 176 8.30 -9.03 -15.14
C ARG A 176 8.85 -8.05 -14.09
N LEU A 177 10.12 -7.64 -14.20
CA LEU A 177 10.71 -6.64 -13.30
C LEU A 177 10.06 -5.27 -13.47
N PHE A 178 9.83 -4.83 -14.72
CA PHE A 178 9.08 -3.61 -15.02
C PHE A 178 7.73 -3.58 -14.32
N ALA A 179 6.94 -4.64 -14.50
CA ALA A 179 5.62 -4.75 -13.89
C ALA A 179 5.67 -4.70 -12.36
N MET A 180 6.61 -5.42 -11.73
CA MET A 180 6.83 -5.37 -10.29
C MET A 180 7.14 -3.95 -9.82
N THR A 181 8.09 -3.28 -10.47
CA THR A 181 8.52 -1.94 -10.09
C THR A 181 7.43 -0.89 -10.27
N VAL A 182 6.70 -0.91 -11.38
CA VAL A 182 5.67 0.10 -11.67
C VAL A 182 4.41 -0.12 -10.86
N SER A 183 3.98 -1.38 -10.67
CA SER A 183 2.85 -1.70 -9.77
C SER A 183 3.16 -1.28 -8.33
N ALA A 184 4.36 -1.58 -7.82
CA ALA A 184 4.81 -1.12 -6.51
C ALA A 184 4.92 0.40 -6.41
N PHE A 185 5.35 1.07 -7.48
CA PHE A 185 5.46 2.53 -7.53
C PHE A 185 4.09 3.22 -7.42
N PHE A 186 3.10 2.77 -8.19
CA PHE A 186 1.74 3.29 -8.05
C PHE A 186 1.10 2.95 -6.70
N PHE A 187 1.41 1.77 -6.15
CA PHE A 187 0.99 1.42 -4.79
C PHE A 187 1.58 2.39 -3.75
N GLY A 188 2.88 2.70 -3.84
CA GLY A 188 3.51 3.69 -2.99
C GLY A 188 2.91 5.09 -3.12
N LEU A 189 2.73 5.59 -4.34
CA LEU A 189 2.16 6.93 -4.58
C LEU A 189 0.70 7.06 -4.11
N MET A 190 -0.08 5.97 -4.14
CA MET A 190 -1.48 5.98 -3.72
C MET A 190 -1.67 6.41 -2.25
N HIS A 191 -0.66 6.19 -1.40
CA HIS A 191 -0.71 6.53 0.02
C HIS A 191 -0.61 8.03 0.30
N LEU A 192 -0.10 8.83 -0.65
CA LEU A 192 -0.05 10.30 -0.55
C LEU A 192 0.58 10.84 0.75
N ASN A 193 1.55 10.11 1.30
CA ASN A 193 2.27 10.43 2.54
C ASN A 193 3.77 10.27 2.30
N VAL A 194 4.57 11.27 2.71
CA VAL A 194 5.96 11.40 2.28
C VAL A 194 6.86 10.28 2.80
N ILE A 195 6.56 9.72 3.98
CA ILE A 195 7.34 8.63 4.60
C ILE A 195 6.70 7.26 4.33
N GLN A 196 5.37 7.19 4.30
CA GLN A 196 4.68 5.94 4.03
C GLN A 196 4.87 5.49 2.57
N SER A 197 4.89 6.41 1.61
CA SER A 197 5.07 6.09 0.18
C SER A 197 6.34 5.31 -0.16
N PRO A 198 7.56 5.71 0.29
CA PRO A 198 8.77 4.93 0.04
C PRO A 198 8.73 3.55 0.74
N PHE A 199 8.15 3.45 1.93
CA PHE A 199 7.94 2.16 2.59
C PHE A 199 6.97 1.26 1.82
N ALA A 200 5.81 1.79 1.43
CA ALA A 200 4.80 1.12 0.64
C ALA A 200 5.36 0.64 -0.72
N PHE A 201 6.24 1.42 -1.35
CA PHE A 201 6.96 1.00 -2.56
C PHE A 201 7.82 -0.25 -2.29
N LEU A 202 8.63 -0.25 -1.22
CA LEU A 202 9.53 -1.37 -0.90
C LEU A 202 8.77 -2.67 -0.59
N ILE A 203 7.79 -2.62 0.32
CA ILE A 203 6.93 -3.78 0.59
C ILE A 203 6.14 -4.18 -0.66
N GLY A 204 5.81 -3.20 -1.50
CA GLY A 204 5.06 -3.41 -2.71
C GLY A 204 5.81 -4.23 -3.76
N LEU A 205 7.14 -4.17 -3.78
CA LEU A 205 8.00 -5.04 -4.59
C LEU A 205 7.92 -6.49 -4.12
N VAL A 206 7.92 -6.71 -2.81
CA VAL A 206 7.77 -8.05 -2.20
C VAL A 206 6.40 -8.63 -2.55
N LEU A 207 5.32 -7.86 -2.38
CA LEU A 207 3.96 -8.28 -2.73
C LEU A 207 3.80 -8.60 -4.22
N ALA A 208 4.40 -7.78 -5.09
CA ALA A 208 4.40 -8.05 -6.53
C ALA A 208 5.17 -9.35 -6.87
N TYR A 209 6.32 -9.59 -6.23
CA TYR A 209 7.05 -10.85 -6.37
C TYR A 209 6.21 -12.06 -5.91
N VAL A 210 5.57 -11.95 -4.75
CA VAL A 210 4.71 -12.99 -4.17
C VAL A 210 3.54 -13.30 -5.09
N SER A 211 2.83 -12.26 -5.58
CA SER A 211 1.70 -12.43 -6.50
C SER A 211 2.11 -13.14 -7.80
N LEU A 212 3.25 -12.77 -8.39
CA LEU A 212 3.72 -13.38 -9.64
C LEU A 212 4.31 -14.78 -9.48
N THR A 213 4.68 -15.17 -8.26
CA THR A 213 5.37 -16.45 -7.99
C THR A 213 4.44 -17.46 -7.34
N TYR A 214 3.69 -17.05 -6.33
CA TYR A 214 2.82 -17.93 -5.53
C TYR A 214 1.32 -17.67 -5.76
N GLY A 215 0.96 -16.53 -6.37
CA GLY A 215 -0.42 -16.13 -6.65
C GLY A 215 -0.89 -14.99 -5.75
N LEU A 216 -1.98 -14.34 -6.18
CA LEU A 216 -2.55 -13.15 -5.52
C LEU A 216 -2.96 -13.43 -4.08
N LEU A 217 -3.51 -14.62 -3.79
CA LEU A 217 -3.93 -15.01 -2.44
C LEU A 217 -2.79 -14.86 -1.42
N TRP A 218 -1.56 -15.23 -1.78
CA TRP A 218 -0.43 -15.14 -0.84
C TRP A 218 0.07 -13.72 -0.64
N ALA A 219 -0.12 -12.84 -1.63
CA ALA A 219 0.15 -11.42 -1.46
C ALA A 219 -0.86 -10.79 -0.49
N VAL A 220 -2.15 -11.13 -0.64
CA VAL A 220 -3.22 -10.74 0.30
C VAL A 220 -2.93 -11.23 1.71
N VAL A 221 -2.62 -12.51 1.89
CA VAL A 221 -2.32 -13.08 3.21
C VAL A 221 -1.11 -12.40 3.85
N LEU A 222 -0.04 -12.18 3.08
CA LEU A 222 1.15 -11.50 3.59
C LEU A 222 0.85 -10.06 4.01
N HIS A 223 0.06 -9.34 3.21
CA HIS A 223 -0.35 -7.97 3.49
C HIS A 223 -1.26 -7.88 4.73
N ILE A 224 -2.27 -8.76 4.84
CA ILE A 224 -3.12 -8.86 6.04
C ILE A 224 -2.28 -9.20 7.27
N VAL A 225 -1.32 -10.13 7.17
CA VAL A 225 -0.46 -10.45 8.32
C VAL A 225 0.32 -9.22 8.77
N ASN A 226 0.86 -8.40 7.85
CA ASN A 226 1.49 -7.15 8.23
C ASN A 226 0.51 -6.20 8.96
N ASN A 227 -0.63 -5.90 8.35
CA ASN A 227 -1.52 -4.87 8.86
C ASN A 227 -2.29 -5.32 10.10
N PHE A 228 -2.91 -6.49 10.06
CA PHE A 228 -3.68 -7.01 11.19
C PHE A 228 -2.78 -7.50 12.33
N VAL A 229 -1.75 -8.32 12.07
CA VAL A 229 -0.97 -8.91 13.18
C VAL A 229 -0.01 -7.87 13.77
N PHE A 230 0.77 -7.18 12.93
CA PHE A 230 1.79 -6.26 13.40
C PHE A 230 1.28 -4.82 13.55
N GLY A 231 0.33 -4.40 12.72
CA GLY A 231 -0.26 -3.06 12.79
C GLY A 231 -1.36 -2.90 13.85
N ASP A 232 -2.20 -3.91 14.08
CA ASP A 232 -3.32 -3.80 15.04
C ASP A 232 -3.17 -4.70 16.26
N LEU A 233 -3.11 -6.03 16.06
CA LEU A 233 -3.14 -7.02 17.13
C LEU A 233 -1.96 -6.85 18.09
N MET A 234 -0.75 -6.64 17.56
CA MET A 234 0.43 -6.43 18.39
C MET A 234 0.30 -5.15 19.23
N ILE A 235 -0.15 -4.04 18.64
CA ILE A 235 -0.38 -2.78 19.37
C ILE A 235 -1.42 -2.99 20.48
N TYR A 236 -2.53 -3.66 20.17
CA TYR A 236 -3.56 -3.98 21.16
C TYR A 236 -3.01 -4.84 22.32
N LEU A 237 -2.25 -5.89 22.02
CA LEU A 237 -1.66 -6.78 23.03
C LEU A 237 -0.63 -6.08 23.91
N LEU A 238 0.11 -5.11 23.37
CA LEU A 238 1.12 -4.35 24.09
C LEU A 238 0.53 -3.15 24.84
N SER A 239 -0.68 -2.70 24.51
CA SER A 239 -1.32 -1.51 25.10
C SER A 239 -1.40 -1.48 26.64
N PRO A 240 -1.53 -2.61 27.38
CA PRO A 240 -1.53 -2.58 28.85
C PRO A 240 -0.15 -2.34 29.47
N LEU A 241 0.92 -2.43 28.69
CA LEU A 241 2.29 -2.29 29.18
C LEU A 241 2.73 -0.82 29.23
N PRO A 242 3.72 -0.45 30.06
CA PRO A 242 4.33 0.88 30.01
C PRO A 242 4.89 1.20 28.62
N MET A 243 4.76 2.46 28.18
CA MET A 243 5.19 2.92 26.85
C MET A 243 6.64 2.52 26.50
N SER A 244 7.57 2.65 27.45
CA SER A 244 8.97 2.25 27.26
C SER A 244 9.15 0.75 26.96
N LEU A 245 8.29 -0.10 27.52
CA LEU A 245 8.30 -1.53 27.25
C LEU A 245 7.66 -1.84 25.88
N GLN A 246 6.60 -1.13 25.49
CA GLN A 246 6.01 -1.25 24.15
C GLN A 246 7.05 -0.90 23.07
N GLU A 247 7.71 0.25 23.22
CA GLU A 247 8.80 0.69 22.33
C GLU A 247 9.96 -0.31 22.32
N GLY A 248 10.39 -0.79 23.49
CA GLY A 248 11.46 -1.78 23.60
C GLY A 248 11.14 -3.08 22.86
N ILE A 249 9.92 -3.59 22.99
CA ILE A 249 9.46 -4.81 22.30
C ILE A 249 9.36 -4.55 20.79
N ASN A 250 8.75 -3.45 20.36
CA ASN A 250 8.63 -3.10 18.94
C ASN A 250 10.00 -2.94 18.27
N ASN A 251 10.96 -2.31 18.96
CA ASN A 251 12.33 -2.18 18.47
C ASN A 251 13.03 -3.54 18.37
N LEU A 252 12.88 -4.41 19.38
CA LEU A 252 13.45 -5.76 19.35
C LEU A 252 12.91 -6.58 18.18
N ILE A 253 11.59 -6.53 17.95
CA ILE A 253 10.92 -7.21 16.83
C ILE A 253 11.41 -6.66 15.50
N SER A 254 11.46 -5.34 15.33
CA SER A 254 11.92 -4.68 14.11
C SER A 254 13.38 -5.01 13.79
N VAL A 255 14.28 -5.00 14.79
CA VAL A 255 15.68 -5.40 14.62
C VAL A 255 15.77 -6.90 14.29
N GLY A 256 15.01 -7.75 14.97
CA GLY A 256 14.96 -9.19 14.71
C GLY A 256 14.56 -9.51 13.27
N PHE A 257 13.48 -8.89 12.78
CA PHE A 257 13.03 -9.05 11.40
C PHE A 257 14.00 -8.43 10.39
N PHE A 258 14.63 -7.30 10.71
CA PHE A 258 15.65 -6.72 9.85
C PHE A 258 16.83 -7.68 9.66
N LEU A 259 17.37 -8.24 10.75
CA LEU A 259 18.48 -9.20 10.70
C LEU A 259 18.07 -10.49 9.97
N ALA A 260 16.87 -11.02 10.24
CA ALA A 260 16.35 -12.20 9.57
C ALA A 260 16.14 -11.96 8.07
N GLY A 261 15.53 -10.83 7.68
CA GLY A 261 15.32 -10.43 6.30
C GLY A 261 16.64 -10.23 5.56
N ALA A 262 17.59 -9.52 6.17
CA ALA A 262 18.95 -9.35 5.62
C ALA A 262 19.63 -10.70 5.37
N TRP A 263 19.54 -11.61 6.35
CA TRP A 263 20.09 -12.96 6.22
C TRP A 263 19.41 -13.75 5.09
N VAL A 264 18.08 -13.71 4.98
CA VAL A 264 17.34 -14.36 3.87
C VAL A 264 17.80 -13.82 2.52
N LEU A 265 17.89 -12.49 2.37
CA LEU A 265 18.37 -11.86 1.13
C LEU A 265 19.81 -12.27 0.83
N TYR A 266 20.68 -12.35 1.83
CA TYR A 266 22.05 -12.81 1.67
C TYR A 266 22.13 -14.27 1.22
N GLN A 267 21.34 -15.17 1.83
CA GLN A 267 21.31 -16.59 1.46
C GLN A 267 20.82 -16.78 0.02
N HIS A 268 19.83 -16.01 -0.40
CA HIS A 268 19.23 -16.13 -1.73
C HIS A 268 19.83 -15.17 -2.79
N ARG A 269 20.90 -14.44 -2.48
CA ARG A 269 21.48 -13.39 -3.34
C ARG A 269 21.79 -13.86 -4.77
N GLU A 270 22.28 -15.08 -4.94
CA GLU A 270 22.62 -15.61 -6.27
C GLU A 270 21.36 -15.98 -7.05
N SER A 271 20.35 -16.55 -6.39
CA SER A 271 19.03 -16.78 -6.99
C SER A 271 18.33 -15.48 -7.38
N ILE A 272 18.45 -14.43 -6.55
CA ILE A 272 17.92 -13.10 -6.83
C ILE A 272 18.63 -12.48 -8.04
N LYS A 273 19.97 -12.53 -8.09
CA LYS A 273 20.75 -12.07 -9.27
C LYS A 273 20.35 -12.83 -10.53
N ALA A 274 20.21 -14.16 -10.45
CA ALA A 274 19.77 -14.97 -11.57
C ALA A 274 18.36 -14.59 -12.02
N TYR A 275 17.43 -14.38 -11.10
CA TYR A 275 16.07 -13.94 -11.38
C TYR A 275 16.04 -12.58 -12.09
N ILE A 276 16.82 -11.60 -11.59
CA ILE A 276 16.93 -10.27 -12.20
C ILE A 276 17.51 -10.38 -13.62
N LYS A 277 18.50 -11.25 -13.84
CA LYS A 277 19.11 -11.49 -15.15
C LYS A 277 18.11 -12.14 -16.13
N THR A 278 17.39 -13.18 -15.67
CA THR A 278 16.41 -13.91 -16.48
C THR A 278 15.24 -13.02 -16.90
N TYR A 279 14.75 -12.19 -15.98
CA TYR A 279 13.58 -11.34 -16.21
C TYR A 279 13.94 -9.88 -16.51
N ARG A 280 15.17 -9.65 -17.01
CA ARG A 280 15.65 -8.32 -17.36
C ARG A 280 14.67 -7.66 -18.32
N THR A 281 14.26 -6.44 -18.00
CA THR A 281 13.36 -5.66 -18.84
C THR A 281 14.07 -5.21 -20.11
N GLU A 282 13.36 -5.25 -21.23
CA GLU A 282 13.86 -4.77 -22.52
C GLU A 282 14.28 -3.28 -22.44
N PRO A 283 15.39 -2.89 -23.09
CA PRO A 283 15.81 -1.51 -23.14
C PRO A 283 14.72 -0.60 -23.71
N GLY A 284 14.48 0.54 -23.05
CA GLY A 284 13.50 1.53 -23.50
C GLY A 284 12.09 1.37 -22.92
N THR A 285 11.72 0.23 -22.34
CA THR A 285 10.40 0.04 -21.69
C THR A 285 10.18 1.03 -20.55
N TYR A 286 11.15 1.15 -19.63
CA TYR A 286 11.09 2.15 -18.55
C TYR A 286 11.01 3.58 -19.07
N ARG A 287 11.78 3.91 -20.12
CA ARG A 287 11.76 5.25 -20.72
C ARG A 287 10.36 5.58 -21.26
N GLN A 288 9.71 4.63 -21.94
CA GLN A 288 8.35 4.83 -22.46
C GLN A 288 7.33 5.12 -21.36
N ALA A 289 7.50 4.52 -20.18
CA ALA A 289 6.63 4.72 -19.02
C ALA A 289 6.90 6.05 -18.29
N ILE A 290 8.16 6.37 -17.99
CA ILE A 290 8.53 7.52 -17.16
C ILE A 290 8.32 8.85 -17.90
N VAL A 291 8.55 8.90 -19.22
CA VAL A 291 8.33 10.14 -20.01
C VAL A 291 6.89 10.30 -20.47
N PHE A 292 5.99 9.40 -20.07
CA PHE A 292 4.59 9.46 -20.48
C PHE A 292 3.87 10.53 -19.66
N TRP A 293 3.41 11.60 -20.33
CA TRP A 293 2.86 12.79 -19.67
C TRP A 293 1.75 12.51 -18.64
N PRO A 294 0.83 11.53 -18.79
CA PRO A 294 -0.16 11.25 -17.75
C PRO A 294 0.47 10.73 -16.45
N VAL A 295 1.55 9.94 -16.57
CA VAL A 295 2.31 9.44 -15.42
C VAL A 295 3.02 10.60 -14.73
N LEU A 296 3.61 11.53 -15.51
CA LEU A 296 4.25 12.72 -14.96
C LEU A 296 3.25 13.61 -14.20
N ILE A 297 2.06 13.83 -14.75
CA ILE A 297 0.99 14.58 -14.07
C ILE A 297 0.57 13.88 -12.78
N TYR A 298 0.34 12.56 -12.81
CA TYR A 298 -0.03 11.81 -11.63
C TYR A 298 1.04 11.89 -10.52
N CYS A 299 2.32 11.78 -10.89
CA CYS A 299 3.42 11.95 -9.95
C CYS A 299 3.45 13.38 -9.39
N ALA A 300 3.26 14.40 -10.24
CA ALA A 300 3.25 15.79 -9.80
C ALA A 300 2.10 16.08 -8.83
N LEU A 301 0.90 15.53 -9.08
CA LEU A 301 -0.24 15.66 -8.17
C LEU A 301 0.01 14.94 -6.85
N ALA A 302 0.55 13.72 -6.88
CA ALA A 302 0.88 12.98 -5.66
C ALA A 302 1.95 13.71 -4.82
N LEU A 303 3.00 14.21 -5.47
CA LEU A 303 4.05 14.99 -4.79
C LEU A 303 3.53 16.31 -4.24
N TYR A 304 2.69 17.03 -5.00
CA TYR A 304 2.04 18.24 -4.52
C TYR A 304 1.23 17.95 -3.25
N GLN A 305 0.43 16.88 -3.25
CA GLN A 305 -0.35 16.48 -2.08
C GLN A 305 0.55 16.19 -0.88
N MET A 306 1.58 15.36 -1.04
CA MET A 306 2.52 15.00 0.03
C MET A 306 3.27 16.22 0.60
N ILE A 307 3.61 17.21 -0.24
CA ILE A 307 4.28 18.42 0.23
C ILE A 307 3.28 19.35 0.94
N SER A 308 2.04 19.43 0.43
CA SER A 308 0.99 20.27 1.01
C SER A 308 0.46 19.77 2.35
N SER A 309 0.66 18.49 2.68
CA SER A 309 0.30 17.90 3.97
C SER A 309 1.34 18.14 5.07
N LEU A 310 2.53 18.65 4.73
CA LEU A 310 3.57 18.95 5.70
C LEU A 310 3.13 20.08 6.64
N GLN A 311 3.40 19.91 7.93
CA GLN A 311 3.10 20.93 8.93
C GLN A 311 4.29 21.88 9.09
N ALA A 312 4.05 23.19 8.99
CA ALA A 312 5.08 24.19 9.28
C ALA A 312 5.41 24.22 10.78
N LEU A 313 6.69 24.46 11.10
CA LEU A 313 7.17 24.65 12.47
C LEU A 313 6.81 26.02 13.06
#